data_AF-A0A940RS06-F1
#
_entry.id   AF-A0A940RS06-F1
#
_cell.length_a   1.000
_cell.length_b   1.000
_cell.length_c   1.000
_cell.angle_alpha   90.00
_cell.angle_beta   90.00
_cell.angle_gamma   90.00
#
_symmetry.space_group_name_H-M   'P 1'
#
loop_
_entity.id
_entity.type
_entity.pdbx_description
1 polymer ?
#
loop_
_entity_poly.entity_id
_entity_poly.type
_entity_poly.pdbx_seq_one_letter_code
_entity_poly.pdbx_strand_id
1 'polypeptide(L)'
;HTRFPVDAESLNYLRLSGRSEAQIALVEAYAKAQGLWHEPGSPHAEYSATLELDMGDVKPSLAGPKRPQDRVLLGDMKRNYRDNVALLTASRDKRSQEVSDFIAEGGTAAVGNEALHKGTAHVEIDGQPVKLRDGAVVIAAITSCTNTSNPAVMVGAGLLARNAAARGLDRKPWVKTSLGPGSRVVTDYL
;
A
#
# COMPACT_ATOMS: atom_id res chain seq x y z
N HIS A 1 3.15 18.95 -14.81
CA HIS A 1 1.82 18.30 -14.90
C HIS A 1 1.93 17.08 -15.78
N THR A 2 1.48 15.92 -15.33
CA THR A 2 1.48 14.67 -16.12
C THR A 2 0.18 14.58 -16.92
N ARG A 3 0.25 14.31 -18.21
CA ARG A 3 -0.91 14.14 -19.10
C ARG A 3 -0.72 12.88 -19.93
N PHE A 4 -1.81 12.16 -20.15
CA PHE A 4 -1.89 11.03 -21.07
C PHE A 4 -2.81 11.43 -22.23
N PRO A 5 -2.46 11.13 -23.48
CA PRO A 5 -3.30 11.47 -24.63
C PRO A 5 -4.59 10.65 -24.63
N VAL A 6 -5.60 11.13 -25.37
CA VAL A 6 -6.86 10.40 -25.52
C VAL A 6 -6.67 9.29 -26.56
N ASP A 7 -7.05 8.07 -26.21
CA ASP A 7 -6.87 6.88 -27.03
C ASP A 7 -8.05 5.90 -26.89
N ALA A 8 -7.92 4.71 -27.48
CA ALA A 8 -8.94 3.67 -27.41
C ALA A 8 -9.22 3.21 -25.96
N GLU A 9 -8.21 3.17 -25.09
CA GLU A 9 -8.40 2.80 -23.68
C GLU A 9 -9.18 3.88 -22.93
N SER A 10 -8.98 5.14 -23.27
CA SER A 10 -9.78 6.26 -22.76
C SER A 10 -11.27 6.07 -23.07
N LEU A 11 -11.61 5.61 -24.29
CA LEU A 11 -13.00 5.31 -24.65
C LEU A 11 -13.53 4.07 -23.93
N ASN A 12 -12.71 3.04 -23.74
CA ASN A 12 -13.06 1.86 -22.95
C ASN A 12 -13.42 2.25 -21.52
N TYR A 13 -12.63 3.11 -20.89
CA TYR A 13 -12.92 3.64 -19.56
C TYR A 13 -14.24 4.44 -19.52
N LEU A 14 -14.55 5.26 -20.53
CA LEU A 14 -15.83 5.96 -20.61
C LEU A 14 -17.01 4.98 -20.69
N ARG A 15 -16.88 3.90 -21.46
CA ARG A 15 -17.88 2.83 -21.54
C ARG A 15 -18.06 2.12 -20.21
N LEU A 16 -16.96 1.69 -19.58
CA LEU A 16 -16.97 1.04 -18.26
C LEU A 16 -17.59 1.90 -17.17
N SER A 17 -17.41 3.21 -17.26
CA SER A 17 -17.98 4.18 -16.31
C SER A 17 -19.39 4.64 -16.69
N GLY A 18 -20.05 3.96 -17.64
CA GLY A 18 -21.48 4.10 -17.93
C GLY A 18 -21.86 5.26 -18.87
N ARG A 19 -20.92 5.82 -19.65
CA ARG A 19 -21.25 6.85 -20.66
C ARG A 19 -21.96 6.20 -21.84
N SER A 20 -22.89 6.92 -22.46
CA SER A 20 -23.64 6.42 -23.62
C SER A 20 -22.74 6.33 -24.85
N GLU A 21 -23.05 5.39 -25.76
CA GLU A 21 -22.30 5.24 -27.02
C GLU A 21 -22.33 6.53 -27.86
N ALA A 22 -23.43 7.29 -27.82
CA ALA A 22 -23.52 8.59 -28.49
C ALA A 22 -22.51 9.61 -27.93
N GLN A 23 -22.33 9.64 -26.61
CA GLN A 23 -21.34 10.51 -25.98
C GLN A 23 -19.91 10.06 -26.28
N ILE A 24 -19.65 8.74 -26.26
CA ILE A 24 -18.34 8.17 -26.58
C ILE A 24 -17.96 8.50 -28.03
N ALA A 25 -18.88 8.32 -28.98
CA ALA A 25 -18.67 8.66 -30.38
C ALA A 25 -18.37 10.17 -30.57
N LEU A 26 -19.06 11.04 -29.83
CA LEU A 26 -18.79 12.48 -29.85
C LEU A 26 -17.38 12.80 -29.34
N VAL A 27 -16.96 12.19 -28.23
CA VAL A 27 -15.61 12.39 -27.67
C VAL A 27 -14.53 11.93 -28.65
N GLU A 28 -14.71 10.77 -29.27
CA GLU A 28 -13.78 10.25 -30.28
C GLU A 28 -13.69 11.18 -31.50
N ALA A 29 -14.82 11.56 -32.08
CA ALA A 29 -14.87 12.43 -33.25
C ALA A 29 -14.22 13.80 -32.96
N TYR A 30 -14.50 14.37 -31.78
CA TYR A 30 -13.90 15.62 -31.35
C TYR A 30 -12.39 15.48 -31.14
N ALA A 31 -11.93 14.44 -30.43
CA ALA A 31 -10.50 14.22 -30.17
C ALA A 31 -9.71 14.05 -31.47
N LYS A 32 -10.27 13.33 -32.45
CA LYS A 32 -9.68 13.17 -33.79
C LYS A 32 -9.65 14.50 -34.54
N ALA A 33 -10.75 15.25 -34.57
CA ALA A 33 -10.84 16.54 -35.26
C ALA A 33 -9.88 17.60 -34.70
N GLN A 34 -9.60 17.55 -33.40
CA GLN A 34 -8.69 18.49 -32.71
C GLN A 34 -7.23 18.01 -32.67
N GLY A 35 -6.91 16.85 -33.24
CA GLY A 35 -5.55 16.28 -33.19
C GLY A 35 -5.11 15.86 -31.78
N LEU A 36 -6.06 15.57 -30.88
CA LEU A 36 -5.82 15.10 -29.51
C LEU A 36 -5.81 13.57 -29.39
N TRP A 37 -6.19 12.89 -30.47
CA TRP A 37 -6.29 11.44 -30.55
C TRP A 37 -4.93 10.80 -30.79
N HIS A 38 -4.59 9.80 -29.98
CA HIS A 38 -3.37 9.01 -30.09
C HIS A 38 -3.67 7.59 -30.58
N GLU A 39 -2.95 7.17 -31.62
CA GLU A 39 -2.95 5.81 -32.15
C GLU A 39 -1.60 5.13 -31.95
N PRO A 40 -1.55 3.79 -31.84
CA PRO A 40 -0.28 3.05 -31.81
C PRO A 40 0.59 3.42 -33.02
N GLY A 41 1.81 3.91 -32.76
CA GLY A 41 2.74 4.36 -33.81
C GLY A 41 2.60 5.84 -34.21
N SER A 42 1.73 6.61 -33.54
CA SER A 42 1.72 8.07 -33.68
C SER A 42 3.09 8.67 -33.37
N PRO A 43 3.50 9.73 -34.06
CA PRO A 43 4.80 10.37 -33.81
C PRO A 43 4.89 10.84 -32.36
N HIS A 44 6.06 10.63 -31.75
CA HIS A 44 6.33 11.12 -30.40
C HIS A 44 6.30 12.65 -30.39
N ALA A 45 5.68 13.21 -29.36
CA ALA A 45 5.76 14.65 -29.13
C ALA A 45 7.22 15.05 -28.81
N GLU A 46 7.61 16.24 -29.25
CA GLU A 46 8.91 16.80 -28.93
C GLU A 46 8.90 17.33 -27.49
N TYR A 47 9.74 16.73 -26.64
CA TYR A 47 9.91 17.13 -25.24
C TYR A 47 11.32 17.69 -25.02
N SER A 48 11.47 18.58 -24.04
CA SER A 48 12.78 19.09 -23.64
C SER A 48 13.69 18.01 -23.03
N ALA A 49 13.09 16.95 -22.50
CA ALA A 49 13.79 15.78 -21.97
C ALA A 49 12.88 14.55 -22.11
N THR A 50 13.48 13.42 -22.50
CA THR A 50 12.81 12.13 -22.60
C THR A 50 13.38 11.20 -21.54
N LEU A 51 12.49 10.51 -20.82
CA LEU A 51 12.84 9.48 -19.84
C LEU A 51 12.17 8.18 -20.27
N GLU A 52 12.89 7.07 -20.15
CA GLU A 52 12.40 5.74 -20.52
C GLU A 52 12.25 4.86 -19.29
N LEU A 53 11.25 3.98 -19.32
CA LEU A 53 11.00 2.98 -18.28
C LEU A 53 10.60 1.67 -18.97
N ASP A 54 11.43 0.64 -18.82
CA ASP A 54 11.07 -0.72 -19.22
C ASP A 54 10.11 -1.32 -18.19
N MET A 55 8.93 -1.71 -18.66
CA MET A 55 7.91 -2.35 -17.82
C MET A 55 8.31 -3.77 -17.37
N GLY A 56 9.21 -4.45 -18.10
CA GLY A 56 9.73 -5.77 -17.75
C GLY A 56 10.64 -5.76 -16.51
N ASP A 57 11.29 -4.63 -16.25
CA ASP A 57 12.17 -4.46 -15.08
C ASP A 57 11.41 -4.01 -13.81
N VAL A 58 10.10 -3.73 -13.94
CA VAL A 58 9.28 -3.29 -12.81
C VAL A 58 9.07 -4.44 -11.83
N LYS A 59 9.62 -4.27 -10.62
CA LYS A 59 9.47 -5.22 -9.51
C LYS A 59 8.49 -4.69 -8.45
N PRO A 60 7.71 -5.57 -7.80
CA PRO A 60 6.85 -5.20 -6.68
C PRO A 60 7.62 -4.45 -5.59
N SER A 61 7.07 -3.32 -5.13
CA SER A 61 7.73 -2.46 -4.14
C SER A 61 6.71 -1.78 -3.21
N LEU A 62 7.19 -1.34 -2.04
CA LEU A 62 6.50 -0.44 -1.13
C LEU A 62 7.21 0.93 -1.11
N ALA A 63 6.54 1.92 -0.52
CA ALA A 63 7.13 3.22 -0.21
C ALA A 63 7.14 3.45 1.32
N GLY A 64 8.24 3.93 1.87
CA GLY A 64 8.39 4.22 3.29
C GLY A 64 9.77 3.82 3.84
N PRO A 65 9.95 3.80 5.18
CA PRO A 65 8.92 3.95 6.21
C PRO A 65 8.57 5.41 6.57
N LYS A 66 9.32 6.40 6.06
CA LYS A 66 9.16 7.81 6.46
C LYS A 66 8.61 8.71 5.35
N ARG A 67 9.00 8.51 4.09
CA ARG A 67 8.61 9.40 2.98
C ARG A 67 8.08 8.62 1.76
N PRO A 68 7.13 9.17 0.99
CA PRO A 68 6.54 8.48 -0.16
C PRO A 68 7.52 8.16 -1.31
N GLN A 69 8.59 8.93 -1.44
CA GLN A 69 9.64 8.70 -2.45
C GLN A 69 10.64 7.60 -2.06
N ASP A 70 10.60 7.11 -0.81
CA ASP A 70 11.51 6.08 -0.32
C ASP A 70 11.04 4.70 -0.82
N ARG A 71 11.38 4.35 -2.07
CA ARG A 71 11.01 3.06 -2.69
C ARG A 71 11.84 1.92 -2.10
N VAL A 72 11.16 0.85 -1.69
CA VAL A 72 11.75 -0.39 -1.17
C VAL A 72 11.17 -1.57 -1.93
N LEU A 73 12.02 -2.40 -2.55
CA LEU A 73 11.56 -3.63 -3.20
C LEU A 73 10.92 -4.56 -2.16
N LEU A 74 9.85 -5.25 -2.55
CA LEU A 74 9.12 -6.13 -1.64
C LEU A 74 10.02 -7.24 -1.07
N GLY A 75 10.93 -7.78 -1.88
CA GLY A 75 11.91 -8.79 -1.45
C GLY A 75 12.95 -8.27 -0.43
N ASP A 76 13.16 -6.96 -0.36
CA ASP A 76 14.15 -6.33 0.51
C ASP A 76 13.54 -5.75 1.80
N MET A 77 12.21 -5.81 1.95
CA MET A 77 11.46 -5.19 3.05
C MET A 77 11.99 -5.59 4.43
N LYS A 78 12.35 -6.87 4.62
CA LYS A 78 12.91 -7.38 5.89
C LYS A 78 14.25 -6.75 6.23
N ARG A 79 15.13 -6.55 5.23
CA ARG A 79 16.44 -5.92 5.41
C ARG A 79 16.25 -4.44 5.72
N ASN A 80 15.48 -3.73 4.90
CA ASN A 80 15.17 -2.32 5.10
C ASN A 80 14.56 -2.04 6.48
N TYR A 81 13.65 -2.89 6.95
CA TYR A 81 13.10 -2.77 8.31
C TYR A 81 14.18 -2.88 9.39
N ARG A 82 15.08 -3.88 9.31
CA ARG A 82 16.17 -4.07 10.28
C ARG A 82 17.13 -2.89 10.32
N ASP A 83 17.42 -2.30 9.17
CA ASP A 83 18.33 -1.15 9.07
C ASP A 83 17.70 0.12 9.69
N ASN A 84 16.38 0.23 9.68
CA ASN A 84 15.66 1.42 10.12
C ASN A 84 15.06 1.31 11.53
N VAL A 85 14.82 0.10 12.06
CA VAL A 85 14.13 -0.09 13.35
C VAL A 85 14.88 0.61 14.48
N ALA A 86 16.20 0.53 14.53
CA ALA A 86 17.00 1.18 15.57
C ALA A 86 16.80 2.71 15.60
N LEU A 87 16.74 3.34 14.43
CA LEU A 87 16.48 4.78 14.31
C LEU A 87 15.04 5.15 14.70
N LEU A 88 14.07 4.28 14.38
CA LEU A 88 12.66 4.47 14.74
C LEU A 88 12.41 4.27 16.24
N THR A 89 13.23 3.46 16.90
CA THR A 89 13.11 3.15 18.33
C THR A 89 14.10 3.90 19.22
N ALA A 90 14.96 4.75 18.66
CA ALA A 90 16.02 5.45 19.39
C ALA A 90 15.52 6.32 20.56
N SER A 91 14.25 6.75 20.53
CA SER A 91 13.64 7.53 21.61
C SER A 91 13.10 6.68 22.76
N ARG A 92 13.03 5.35 22.64
CA ARG A 92 12.52 4.45 23.69
C ARG A 92 13.40 4.46 24.92
N ASP A 93 14.71 4.53 24.73
CA ASP A 93 15.69 4.55 25.81
C ASP A 93 15.72 5.89 26.56
N LYS A 94 15.04 6.93 26.05
CA LYS A 94 14.94 8.24 26.73
C LYS A 94 13.78 8.35 27.72
N ARG A 95 12.87 7.36 27.78
CA ARG A 95 11.67 7.43 28.63
C ARG A 95 11.77 6.73 29.99
N SER A 96 12.84 5.98 30.28
CA SER A 96 12.98 5.35 31.60
C SER A 96 14.44 5.09 31.95
N GLN A 97 15.10 6.11 32.50
CA GLN A 97 16.41 5.96 33.15
C GLN A 97 16.28 4.98 34.33
N GLU A 98 15.22 5.14 35.14
CA GLU A 98 14.92 4.32 36.32
C GLU A 98 14.73 2.82 36.03
N VAL A 99 14.13 2.46 34.89
CA VAL A 99 13.93 1.05 34.50
C VAL A 99 15.22 0.44 33.94
N SER A 100 16.08 1.25 33.33
CA SER A 100 17.37 0.79 32.79
C SER A 100 18.34 0.46 33.94
N ASP A 101 18.34 1.26 35.00
CA ASP A 101 19.16 1.07 36.19
C ASP A 101 18.69 -0.16 37.00
N PHE A 102 17.38 -0.37 37.12
CA PHE A 102 16.80 -1.53 37.82
C PHE A 102 17.12 -2.89 37.16
N ILE A 103 17.30 -2.91 35.83
CA ILE A 103 17.70 -4.13 35.09
C ILE A 103 19.20 -4.40 35.25
N ALA A 104 20.02 -3.34 35.30
CA ALA A 104 21.48 -3.45 35.44
C ALA A 104 21.90 -3.96 36.84
N GLU A 105 21.10 -3.71 37.87
CA GLU A 105 21.36 -4.14 39.26
C GLU A 105 20.97 -5.61 39.58
N GLY A 106 20.67 -6.45 38.57
CA GLY A 106 20.61 -7.90 38.77
C GLY A 106 19.29 -8.46 39.33
N GLY A 107 18.16 -7.77 39.12
CA GLY A 107 16.81 -8.23 39.49
C GLY A 107 16.25 -9.37 38.61
N THR A 108 16.99 -10.47 38.42
CA THR A 108 16.57 -11.64 37.62
C THR A 108 16.29 -12.86 38.50
N ALA A 109 15.29 -12.77 39.37
CA ALA A 109 14.70 -13.94 40.01
C ALA A 109 13.21 -13.73 40.36
N ALA A 110 12.40 -13.36 39.37
CA ALA A 110 10.95 -13.50 39.50
C ALA A 110 10.34 -13.93 38.16
N VAL A 111 9.62 -15.04 38.22
CA VAL A 111 8.78 -15.58 37.15
C VAL A 111 7.78 -14.49 36.74
N GLY A 112 8.00 -13.82 35.60
CA GLY A 112 7.19 -12.66 35.19
C GLY A 112 7.87 -11.66 34.23
N ASN A 113 9.18 -11.77 34.01
CA ASN A 113 9.97 -10.80 33.23
C ASN A 113 9.96 -10.99 31.70
N GLU A 114 8.98 -11.67 31.11
CA GLU A 114 8.82 -11.64 29.64
C GLU A 114 8.45 -10.25 29.11
N ALA A 115 7.97 -9.35 29.99
CA ALA A 115 7.64 -7.97 29.68
C ALA A 115 8.87 -7.06 29.44
N LEU A 116 10.10 -7.54 29.66
CA LEU A 116 11.32 -6.71 29.58
C LEU A 116 12.14 -6.86 28.29
N HIS A 117 11.72 -7.68 27.32
CA HIS A 117 12.39 -7.69 26.02
C HIS A 117 12.06 -6.40 25.25
N LYS A 118 13.07 -5.52 25.08
CA LYS A 118 12.96 -4.31 24.25
C LYS A 118 12.31 -4.66 22.91
N GLY A 119 11.28 -3.89 22.54
CA GLY A 119 10.54 -4.10 21.29
C GLY A 119 9.43 -5.16 21.36
N THR A 120 9.01 -5.56 22.56
CA THR A 120 7.82 -6.41 22.78
C THR A 120 6.84 -5.70 23.72
N ALA A 121 5.54 -5.78 23.40
CA ALA A 121 4.47 -5.30 24.26
C ALA A 121 3.44 -6.42 24.47
N HIS A 122 3.04 -6.64 25.73
CA HIS A 122 1.92 -7.51 26.06
C HIS A 122 0.68 -6.63 26.21
N VAL A 123 -0.34 -6.91 25.41
CA VAL A 123 -1.60 -6.17 25.37
C VAL A 123 -2.76 -7.13 25.45
N GLU A 124 -3.87 -6.70 26.04
CA GLU A 124 -5.10 -7.46 26.04
C GLU A 124 -6.03 -6.91 24.96
N ILE A 125 -6.54 -7.77 24.08
CA ILE A 125 -7.46 -7.42 23.01
C ILE A 125 -8.62 -8.40 23.06
N ASP A 126 -9.83 -7.89 23.24
CA ASP A 126 -11.07 -8.68 23.36
C ASP A 126 -10.97 -9.79 24.43
N GLY A 127 -10.34 -9.48 25.57
CA GLY A 127 -10.15 -10.43 26.67
C GLY A 127 -9.05 -11.47 26.44
N GLN A 128 -8.29 -11.37 25.35
CA GLN A 128 -7.21 -12.30 25.01
C GLN A 128 -5.84 -11.62 25.15
N PRO A 129 -4.89 -12.23 25.89
CA PRO A 129 -3.53 -11.72 25.97
C PRO A 129 -2.79 -11.93 24.65
N VAL A 130 -2.26 -10.84 24.11
CA VAL A 130 -1.56 -10.77 22.83
C VAL A 130 -0.16 -10.20 23.02
N LYS A 131 0.83 -10.81 22.35
CA LYS A 131 2.21 -10.35 22.32
C LYS A 131 2.51 -9.64 21.00
N LEU A 132 2.65 -8.32 21.05
CA LEU A 132 3.08 -7.50 19.91
C LEU A 132 4.59 -7.33 19.92
N ARG A 133 5.18 -7.31 18.73
CA ARG A 133 6.60 -7.04 18.52
C ARG A 133 6.78 -5.88 17.57
N ASP A 134 7.94 -5.24 17.60
CA ASP A 134 8.28 -4.24 16.59
C ASP A 134 8.11 -4.80 15.17
N GLY A 135 7.55 -3.96 14.30
CA GLY A 135 7.22 -4.35 12.93
C GLY A 135 5.89 -5.10 12.78
N ALA A 136 5.17 -5.35 13.88
CA ALA A 136 3.79 -5.85 13.79
C ALA A 136 2.91 -4.85 13.02
N VAL A 137 2.19 -5.36 12.02
CA VAL A 137 1.17 -4.58 11.32
C VAL A 137 -0.03 -4.41 12.25
N VAL A 138 -0.37 -3.18 12.58
CA VAL A 138 -1.53 -2.84 13.43
C VAL A 138 -2.66 -2.17 12.65
N ILE A 139 -2.36 -1.60 11.49
CA ILE A 139 -3.32 -1.01 10.56
C ILE A 139 -3.04 -1.57 9.18
N ALA A 140 -4.08 -2.10 8.52
CA ALA A 140 -4.02 -2.53 7.13
C ALA A 140 -5.22 -1.91 6.40
N ALA A 141 -4.94 -0.86 5.63
CA ALA A 141 -5.98 -0.04 5.03
C ALA A 141 -5.82 -0.03 3.50
N ILE A 142 -6.86 -0.44 2.77
CA ILE A 142 -6.95 -0.21 1.32
C ILE A 142 -7.73 1.09 1.13
N THR A 143 -7.00 2.17 0.83
CA THR A 143 -7.54 3.54 0.77
C THR A 143 -6.94 4.32 -0.40
N SER A 144 -7.41 5.56 -0.56
CA SER A 144 -7.04 6.53 -1.59
C SER A 144 -7.68 6.29 -2.95
N CYS A 145 -7.95 7.38 -3.68
CA CYS A 145 -8.53 7.36 -5.01
C CYS A 145 -7.59 6.71 -6.03
N THR A 146 -6.27 6.73 -5.83
CA THR A 146 -5.30 6.22 -6.82
C THR A 146 -5.37 4.70 -6.95
N ASN A 147 -5.49 3.97 -5.85
CA ASN A 147 -5.58 2.51 -5.87
C ASN A 147 -7.01 2.02 -5.98
N THR A 148 -7.94 2.66 -5.25
CA THR A 148 -9.34 2.21 -5.24
C THR A 148 -10.09 2.53 -6.54
N SER A 149 -9.62 3.45 -7.38
CA SER A 149 -10.22 3.68 -8.71
C SER A 149 -9.77 2.67 -9.77
N ASN A 150 -8.81 1.79 -9.46
CA ASN A 150 -8.31 0.78 -10.39
C ASN A 150 -8.99 -0.58 -10.11
N PRO A 151 -9.96 -1.02 -10.95
CA PRO A 151 -10.70 -2.26 -10.71
C PRO A 151 -9.80 -3.50 -10.71
N ALA A 152 -8.75 -3.54 -11.54
CA ALA A 152 -7.87 -4.69 -11.65
C ALA A 152 -7.12 -4.97 -10.34
N VAL A 153 -6.65 -3.91 -9.67
CA VAL A 153 -5.95 -4.03 -8.37
C VAL A 153 -6.94 -4.46 -7.28
N MET A 154 -8.15 -3.91 -7.28
CA MET A 154 -9.18 -4.23 -6.28
C MET A 154 -9.71 -5.66 -6.41
N VAL A 155 -9.99 -6.11 -7.63
CA VAL A 155 -10.36 -7.51 -7.93
C VAL A 155 -9.20 -8.45 -7.57
N GLY A 156 -7.95 -8.06 -7.90
CA GLY A 156 -6.76 -8.81 -7.51
C GLY A 156 -6.64 -9.00 -5.99
N ALA A 157 -6.92 -7.94 -5.21
CA ALA A 157 -6.95 -8.01 -3.75
C ALA A 157 -8.06 -8.94 -3.23
N GLY A 158 -9.26 -8.88 -3.82
CA GLY A 158 -10.38 -9.78 -3.48
C GLY A 158 -10.08 -11.25 -3.79
N LEU A 159 -9.50 -11.53 -4.95
CA LEU A 159 -9.07 -12.89 -5.33
C LEU A 159 -7.99 -13.43 -4.39
N LEU A 160 -7.03 -12.60 -3.99
CA LEU A 160 -6.02 -12.97 -3.01
C LEU A 160 -6.65 -13.29 -1.64
N ALA A 161 -7.58 -12.45 -1.18
CA ALA A 161 -8.30 -12.66 0.07
C ALA A 161 -9.13 -13.96 0.04
N ARG A 162 -9.87 -14.22 -1.05
CA ARG A 162 -10.61 -15.47 -1.25
C ARG A 162 -9.69 -16.70 -1.16
N ASN A 163 -8.54 -16.66 -1.83
CA ASN A 163 -7.59 -17.76 -1.82
C ASN A 163 -6.95 -17.96 -0.44
N ALA A 164 -6.72 -16.89 0.32
CA ALA A 164 -6.23 -16.97 1.70
C ALA A 164 -7.28 -17.60 2.62
N ALA A 165 -8.55 -17.16 2.53
CA ALA A 165 -9.65 -17.71 3.30
C ALA A 165 -9.91 -19.19 2.98
N ALA A 166 -9.84 -19.57 1.70
CA ALA A 166 -9.94 -20.97 1.28
C ALA A 166 -8.81 -21.86 1.84
N ARG A 167 -7.69 -21.25 2.25
CA ARG A 167 -6.57 -21.92 2.94
C ARG A 167 -6.65 -21.81 4.47
N GLY A 168 -7.76 -21.30 5.01
CA GLY A 168 -7.96 -21.10 6.46
C GLY A 168 -7.08 -19.99 7.06
N LEU A 169 -6.53 -19.11 6.23
CA LEU A 169 -5.75 -17.97 6.72
C LEU A 169 -6.70 -16.84 7.12
N ASP A 170 -6.48 -16.29 8.31
CA ASP A 170 -7.18 -15.10 8.81
C ASP A 170 -6.17 -14.07 9.32
N ARG A 171 -6.59 -12.81 9.39
CA ARG A 171 -5.80 -11.73 9.97
C ARG A 171 -5.56 -11.99 11.45
N LYS A 172 -4.51 -11.39 11.98
CA LYS A 172 -4.32 -11.36 13.43
C LYS A 172 -5.36 -10.45 14.11
N PRO A 173 -5.82 -10.77 15.33
CA PRO A 173 -6.90 -10.03 16.00
C PRO A 173 -6.62 -8.53 16.16
N TRP A 174 -5.36 -8.17 16.41
CA TRP A 174 -4.90 -6.79 16.61
C TRP A 174 -4.81 -5.95 15.35
N VAL A 175 -4.99 -6.54 14.16
CA VAL A 175 -4.88 -5.81 12.89
C VAL A 175 -6.20 -5.09 12.64
N LYS A 176 -6.20 -3.77 12.75
CA LYS A 176 -7.34 -2.95 12.34
C LYS A 176 -7.36 -2.82 10.82
N THR A 177 -8.27 -3.55 10.19
CA THR A 177 -8.47 -3.52 8.74
C THR A 177 -9.51 -2.47 8.35
N SER A 178 -9.26 -1.74 7.26
CA SER A 178 -10.27 -0.87 6.66
C SER A 178 -10.21 -0.89 5.14
N LEU A 179 -11.39 -0.74 4.53
CA LEU A 179 -11.55 -0.59 3.08
C LEU A 179 -12.34 0.71 2.85
N GLY A 180 -11.67 1.71 2.28
CA GLY A 180 -12.25 3.01 1.95
C GLY A 180 -12.35 3.19 0.44
N PRO A 181 -13.43 2.73 -0.21
CA PRO A 181 -13.59 2.88 -1.65
C PRO A 181 -13.71 4.37 -2.02
N GLY A 182 -12.86 4.84 -2.93
CA GLY A 182 -12.81 6.24 -3.38
C GLY A 182 -13.94 6.64 -4.35
N SER A 183 -14.80 5.70 -4.74
CA SER A 183 -15.93 5.93 -5.65
C SER A 183 -17.03 4.88 -5.41
N ARG A 184 -18.28 5.21 -5.77
CA ARG A 184 -19.42 4.27 -5.71
C ARG A 184 -19.24 3.08 -6.66
N VAL A 185 -18.46 3.25 -7.72
CA VAL A 185 -18.18 2.18 -8.70
C VAL A 185 -17.33 1.06 -8.08
N VAL A 186 -16.58 1.34 -7.00
CA VAL A 186 -15.68 0.36 -6.37
C VAL A 186 -16.44 -0.79 -5.72
N THR A 187 -17.61 -0.51 -5.17
CA THR A 187 -18.47 -1.55 -4.58
C THR A 187 -19.15 -2.43 -5.62
N ASP A 188 -19.23 -2.00 -6.88
CA ASP A 188 -19.97 -2.74 -7.91
C ASP A 188 -19.16 -3.91 -8.49
N TYR A 189 -17.84 -3.93 -8.29
CA TYR A 189 -16.94 -4.99 -8.77
C TYR A 189 -16.23 -5.80 -7.66
N LEU A 190 -16.55 -5.56 -6.39
CA LEU A 190 -16.08 -6.34 -5.24
C LEU A 190 -17.18 -7.30 -4.77
#